data_AF-A0A5J4PBV2-F1
#
_entry.id   AF-A0A5J4PBV2-F1
#
_cell.length_a   1.000
_cell.length_b   1.000
_cell.length_c   1.000
_cell.angle_alpha   90.00
_cell.angle_beta   90.00
_cell.angle_gamma   90.00
#
_symmetry.space_group_name_H-M   'P 1'
#
loop_
_entity.id
_entity.type
_entity.pdbx_description
1 polymer ?
#
loop_
_entity_poly.entity_id
_entity_poly.type
_entity_poly.pdbx_seq_one_letter_code
_entity_poly.pdbx_strand_id
1 'polypeptide(L)'
;GSHAIKKKKLEVQAAENTKQNTAELLLLQMQRLWDELNEVYQQVQLAQKSIAVAEENVRLNEDHYHAGISILSDLLDAQNLLQQSRDQYTEAATGYLLKMSEYKQATVTL
;
A
#
# COMPACT_ATOMS: atom_id res chain seq x y z
N GLY A 1 -19.26 10.62 52.07
CA GLY A 1 -20.56 11.32 51.93
C GLY A 1 -21.11 11.17 50.52
N SER A 2 -22.43 11.27 50.35
CA SER A 2 -23.17 11.04 49.09
C SER A 2 -22.54 11.70 47.84
N HIS A 3 -22.05 12.94 47.96
CA HIS A 3 -21.38 13.65 46.87
C HIS A 3 -20.11 12.96 46.34
N ALA A 4 -19.29 12.37 47.22
CA ALA A 4 -18.08 11.66 46.82
C ALA A 4 -18.41 10.37 46.05
N ILE A 5 -19.50 9.68 46.43
CA ILE A 5 -19.97 8.48 45.73
C ILE A 5 -20.51 8.87 44.34
N LYS A 6 -21.30 9.96 44.25
CA LYS A 6 -21.80 10.48 42.97
C LYS A 6 -20.65 10.89 42.03
N LYS A 7 -19.61 11.56 42.56
CA LYS A 7 -18.41 11.91 41.78
C LYS A 7 -17.70 10.67 41.24
N LYS A 8 -17.39 9.68 42.08
CA LYS A 8 -16.77 8.42 41.64
C LYS A 8 -17.60 7.69 40.57
N LYS A 9 -18.93 7.70 40.69
CA LYS A 9 -19.81 7.10 39.68
C LYS A 9 -19.70 7.79 38.32
N LEU A 10 -19.59 9.12 38.30
CA LEU A 10 -19.37 9.89 37.06
C LEU A 10 -17.99 9.62 36.45
N GLU A 11 -16.94 9.50 37.27
CA GLU A 11 -15.59 9.15 36.81
C GLU A 11 -15.54 7.77 36.17
N VAL A 12 -16.20 6.77 36.77
CA VAL A 12 -16.31 5.42 36.19
C VAL A 12 -17.10 5.45 34.87
N GLN A 13 -18.21 6.17 34.82
CA GLN A 13 -18.98 6.30 33.57
C GLN A 13 -18.16 6.97 32.46
N ALA A 14 -17.39 8.01 32.79
CA ALA A 14 -16.51 8.67 31.84
C ALA A 14 -15.42 7.72 31.34
N ALA A 15 -14.78 6.95 32.23
CA ALA A 15 -13.77 5.98 31.86
C ALA A 15 -14.33 4.86 30.95
N GLU A 16 -15.54 4.38 31.24
CA GLU A 16 -16.21 3.38 30.40
C GLU A 16 -16.56 3.94 29.01
N ASN A 17 -17.10 5.16 28.96
CA ASN A 17 -17.38 5.83 27.69
C ASN A 17 -16.11 6.05 26.86
N THR A 18 -15.00 6.46 27.50
CA THR A 18 -13.70 6.61 26.83
C THR A 18 -13.21 5.27 26.30
N LYS A 19 -13.30 4.20 27.09
CA LYS A 19 -12.91 2.85 26.66
C LYS A 19 -13.71 2.38 25.44
N GLN A 20 -15.03 2.57 25.45
CA GLN A 20 -15.89 2.19 24.32
C GLN A 20 -15.54 2.98 23.06
N ASN A 21 -15.41 4.31 23.18
CA ASN A 21 -15.02 5.16 22.06
C ASN A 21 -13.63 4.79 21.49
N THR A 22 -12.65 4.48 22.36
CA THR A 22 -11.33 4.02 21.90
C THR A 22 -11.40 2.67 21.18
N ALA A 23 -12.23 1.73 21.66
CA ALA A 23 -12.40 0.44 20.99
C ALA A 23 -13.04 0.59 19.59
N GLU A 24 -14.05 1.45 19.45
CA GLU A 24 -14.66 1.76 18.15
C GLU A 24 -13.67 2.41 17.18
N LEU A 25 -12.87 3.38 17.66
CA LEU A 25 -11.82 4.01 16.85
C LEU A 25 -10.75 3.01 16.39
N LEU A 26 -10.35 2.07 17.25
CA LEU A 26 -9.40 1.02 16.89
C LEU A 26 -9.96 0.10 15.80
N LEU A 27 -11.23 -0.30 15.92
CA LEU A 27 -11.88 -1.13 14.90
C LEU A 27 -11.93 -0.43 13.54
N LEU A 28 -12.29 0.86 13.52
CA LEU A 28 -12.31 1.66 12.30
C LEU A 28 -10.91 1.80 11.69
N GLN A 29 -9.88 1.99 12.52
CA GLN A 29 -8.50 2.07 12.07
C GLN A 29 -8.04 0.74 11.43
N MET A 30 -8.39 -0.40 12.02
CA MET A 30 -8.04 -1.71 11.47
C MET A 30 -8.73 -1.97 10.12
N GLN A 31 -10.00 -1.60 9.99
CA GLN A 31 -10.73 -1.70 8.72
C GLN A 31 -10.07 -0.85 7.65
N ARG A 32 -9.76 0.41 7.96
CA ARG A 32 -9.08 1.32 7.02
C ARG A 32 -7.72 0.76 6.57
N LEU A 33 -6.91 0.27 7.51
CA LEU A 33 -5.59 -0.29 7.19
C LEU A 33 -5.69 -1.57 6.36
N TRP A 34 -6.73 -2.37 6.56
CA TRP A 34 -7.00 -3.54 5.73
C TRP A 34 -7.34 -3.16 4.29
N ASP A 35 -8.21 -2.17 4.11
CA ASP A 35 -8.58 -1.66 2.79
C ASP A 35 -7.36 -1.06 2.06
N GLU A 36 -6.59 -0.21 2.75
CA GLU A 36 -5.35 0.36 2.24
C GLU A 36 -4.33 -0.74 1.87
N LEU A 37 -4.19 -1.79 2.69
CA LEU A 37 -3.30 -2.93 2.41
C LEU A 37 -3.69 -3.69 1.15
N ASN A 38 -4.99 -3.91 0.95
CA ASN A 38 -5.49 -4.55 -0.26
C ASN A 38 -5.29 -3.68 -1.49
N GLU A 39 -5.50 -2.37 -1.38
CA GLU A 39 -5.26 -1.43 -2.47
C GLU A 39 -3.80 -1.44 -2.93
N VAL A 40 -2.85 -1.30 -2.00
CA VAL A 40 -1.42 -1.30 -2.36
C VAL A 40 -0.97 -2.67 -2.88
N TYR A 41 -1.57 -3.77 -2.42
CA TYR A 41 -1.32 -5.09 -3.00
C TYR A 41 -1.76 -5.16 -4.47
N GLN A 42 -2.94 -4.62 -4.82
CA GLN A 42 -3.37 -4.55 -6.21
C GLN A 42 -2.42 -3.69 -7.08
N GLN A 43 -1.88 -2.60 -6.52
CA GLN A 43 -0.90 -1.76 -7.21
C GLN A 43 0.40 -2.53 -7.52
N VAL A 44 0.88 -3.38 -6.60
CA VAL A 44 2.03 -4.27 -6.84
C VAL A 44 1.76 -5.21 -8.01
N GLN A 45 0.57 -5.83 -8.04
CA GLN A 45 0.19 -6.74 -9.13
C GLN A 45 0.09 -6.01 -10.48
N LEU A 46 -0.41 -4.78 -10.49
CA LEU A 46 -0.45 -3.96 -11.69
C LEU A 46 0.97 -3.60 -12.17
N ALA A 47 1.84 -3.14 -11.28
CA ALA A 47 3.21 -2.78 -11.63
C ALA A 47 4.00 -3.99 -12.17
N GLN A 48 3.76 -5.19 -11.63
CA GLN A 48 4.35 -6.43 -12.15
C GLN A 48 3.89 -6.73 -13.59
N LYS A 49 2.61 -6.49 -13.91
CA LYS A 49 2.11 -6.64 -15.29
C LYS A 49 2.70 -5.60 -16.22
N SER A 50 2.89 -4.36 -15.75
CA SER A 50 3.53 -3.29 -16.54
C SER A 50 4.96 -3.65 -16.93
N ILE A 51 5.72 -4.32 -16.05
CA ILE A 51 7.05 -4.85 -16.40
C ILE A 51 6.95 -5.82 -17.57
N ALA A 52 6.04 -6.81 -17.52
CA ALA A 52 5.91 -7.80 -18.60
C ALA A 52 5.56 -7.15 -19.95
N VAL A 53 4.71 -6.12 -19.93
CA VAL A 53 4.38 -5.35 -21.14
C VAL A 53 5.59 -4.59 -21.66
N ALA A 54 6.38 -3.96 -20.79
CA ALA A 54 7.58 -3.23 -21.18
C ALA A 54 8.71 -4.17 -21.66
N GLU A 55 8.83 -5.38 -21.11
CA GLU A 55 9.77 -6.39 -21.58
C GLU A 55 9.44 -6.83 -23.02
N GLU A 56 8.16 -7.05 -23.33
CA GLU A 56 7.75 -7.36 -24.71
C GLU A 56 8.00 -6.18 -25.66
N ASN A 57 7.81 -4.94 -25.20
CA ASN A 57 8.12 -3.74 -25.97
C ASN A 57 9.62 -3.66 -26.33
N VAL A 58 10.51 -3.94 -25.37
CA VAL A 58 11.96 -4.01 -25.60
C VAL A 58 12.28 -5.09 -26.62
N ARG A 59 11.71 -6.29 -26.46
CA ARG A 59 11.94 -7.42 -27.38
C ARG A 59 11.57 -7.06 -28.83
N LEU A 60 10.40 -6.44 -29.03
CA LEU A 60 9.96 -6.01 -30.37
C LEU A 60 10.84 -4.91 -30.96
N ASN A 61 11.29 -3.95 -30.15
CA ASN A 61 12.16 -2.88 -30.64
C ASN A 61 13.58 -3.38 -30.96
N GLU A 62 14.07 -4.38 -30.23
CA GLU A 62 15.34 -5.04 -30.52
C GLU A 62 15.26 -5.78 -31.87
N ASP A 63 14.18 -6.54 -32.10
CA ASP A 63 13.91 -7.21 -33.38
C ASP A 63 13.85 -6.19 -34.55
N HIS A 64 13.11 -5.08 -34.38
CA HIS A 64 13.00 -4.03 -35.41
C HIS A 64 14.32 -3.30 -35.67
N TYR A 65 15.09 -3.03 -34.61
CA TYR A 65 16.38 -2.36 -34.75
C TYR A 65 17.37 -3.24 -35.52
N HIS A 66 17.44 -4.54 -35.20
CA HIS A 66 18.29 -5.49 -35.92
C HIS A 66 17.85 -5.72 -37.37
N ALA A 67 16.56 -5.61 -37.66
CA ALA A 67 16.03 -5.66 -39.02
C ALA A 67 16.21 -4.34 -39.80
N GLY A 68 16.70 -3.27 -39.17
CA GLY A 68 16.86 -1.94 -39.77
C GLY A 68 15.54 -1.20 -40.00
N ILE A 69 14.48 -1.57 -39.27
CA ILE A 69 13.13 -1.00 -39.38
C ILE A 69 12.96 0.19 -38.41
N SER A 70 13.60 0.14 -37.24
CA SER A 70 13.58 1.22 -36.23
C SER A 70 14.98 1.79 -35.98
N ILE A 71 15.02 2.98 -35.35
CA ILE A 71 16.29 3.63 -34.99
C ILE A 71 16.70 3.28 -33.55
N LEU A 72 17.97 3.49 -33.23
CA LEU A 72 18.52 3.23 -31.89
C LEU A 72 17.76 4.00 -30.79
N SER A 73 17.25 5.20 -31.08
CA SER A 73 16.48 5.99 -30.11
C SER A 73 15.22 5.25 -29.64
N ASP A 74 14.50 4.58 -30.55
CA ASP A 74 13.27 3.85 -30.22
C ASP A 74 13.57 2.68 -29.28
N LEU A 75 14.68 1.98 -29.51
CA LEU A 75 15.15 0.91 -28.63
C LEU A 75 15.55 1.44 -27.25
N LEU A 76 16.26 2.57 -27.19
CA LEU A 76 16.63 3.22 -25.93
C LEU A 76 15.41 3.69 -25.14
N ASP A 77 14.38 4.21 -25.82
CA ASP A 77 13.12 4.62 -25.19
C ASP A 77 12.36 3.41 -24.61
N ALA A 78 12.30 2.30 -25.34
CA ALA A 78 11.71 1.05 -24.83
C ALA A 78 12.45 0.54 -23.59
N GLN A 79 13.78 0.56 -23.60
CA GLN A 79 14.62 0.16 -22.46
C GLN A 79 14.40 1.08 -21.25
N ASN A 80 14.28 2.40 -21.48
CA ASN A 80 13.98 3.37 -20.44
C ASN A 80 12.60 3.12 -19.79
N LEU A 81 11.57 2.83 -20.60
CA LEU A 81 10.24 2.48 -20.09
C LEU A 81 10.26 1.19 -19.25
N LEU A 82 11.06 0.18 -19.64
CA LEU A 82 11.25 -1.02 -18.83
C LEU A 82 11.92 -0.69 -17.49
N GLN A 83 12.95 0.16 -17.49
CA GLN A 83 13.59 0.59 -16.25
C GLN A 83 12.59 1.31 -15.33
N GLN A 84 11.82 2.27 -15.85
CA GLN A 84 10.80 2.97 -15.09
C GLN A 84 9.72 2.03 -14.52
N SER A 85 9.31 1.02 -15.30
CA SER A 85 8.35 0.01 -14.85
C SER A 85 8.89 -0.83 -13.69
N ARG A 86 10.19 -1.15 -13.70
CA ARG A 86 10.88 -1.86 -12.61
C ARG A 86 11.03 -0.99 -11.36
N ASP A 87 11.30 0.30 -11.53
CA ASP A 87 11.38 1.25 -10.43
C ASP A 87 10.01 1.40 -9.74
N GLN A 88 8.94 1.55 -10.53
CA GLN A 88 7.56 1.62 -10.02
C GLN A 88 7.15 0.35 -9.26
N TYR A 89 7.53 -0.83 -9.76
CA TYR A 89 7.29 -2.08 -9.03
C TYR A 89 8.03 -2.12 -7.69
N THR A 90 9.28 -1.66 -7.67
CA THR A 90 10.09 -1.61 -6.44
C THR A 90 9.45 -0.68 -5.41
N GLU A 91 8.98 0.48 -5.84
CA GLU A 91 8.26 1.44 -4.99
C GLU A 91 6.95 0.83 -4.46
N ALA A 92 6.13 0.24 -5.33
CA ALA A 92 4.88 -0.40 -4.94
C ALA A 92 5.11 -1.55 -3.94
N ALA A 93 6.11 -2.41 -4.19
CA ALA A 93 6.43 -3.53 -3.31
C ALA A 93 6.91 -3.04 -1.94
N THR A 94 7.71 -1.98 -1.90
CA THR A 94 8.16 -1.35 -0.65
C THR A 94 6.97 -0.73 0.10
N GLY A 95 6.07 -0.04 -0.60
CA GLY A 95 4.84 0.52 -0.05
C GLY A 95 3.94 -0.56 0.57
N TYR A 96 3.77 -1.70 -0.10
CA TYR A 96 3.04 -2.85 0.42
C TYR A 96 3.65 -3.38 1.73
N LEU A 97 4.98 -3.53 1.81
CA LEU A 97 5.65 -3.99 3.02
C LEU A 97 5.47 -3.02 4.20
N LEU A 98 5.55 -1.72 3.95
CA LEU A 98 5.29 -0.69 4.96
C LEU A 98 3.85 -0.78 5.47
N LYS A 99 2.87 -0.83 4.56
CA LYS A 99 1.45 -0.92 4.91
C LYS A 99 1.13 -2.20 5.67
N MET A 100 1.75 -3.32 5.29
CA MET A 100 1.63 -4.58 6.02
C MET A 100 2.17 -4.47 7.45
N SER A 101 3.28 -3.75 7.65
CA SER A 101 3.82 -3.47 8.98
C SER A 101 2.85 -2.64 9.82
N GLU A 102 2.28 -1.57 9.25
CA GLU A 102 1.27 -0.73 9.93
C GLU A 102 0.03 -1.53 10.33
N TYR A 103 -0.50 -2.33 9.41
CA TYR A 103 -1.65 -3.21 9.68
C TYR A 103 -1.35 -4.21 10.79
N LYS A 104 -0.16 -4.84 10.77
CA LYS A 104 0.27 -5.76 11.84
C LYS A 104 0.40 -5.06 13.18
N GLN A 105 0.97 -3.86 13.24
CA GLN A 105 1.06 -3.09 14.48
C GLN A 105 -0.32 -2.76 15.04
N ALA A 106 -1.25 -2.33 14.19
CA ALA A 106 -2.61 -2.01 14.64
C ALA A 106 -3.36 -3.26 15.16
N THR A 107 -3.15 -4.43 14.55
CA THR A 107 -3.87 -5.67 14.89
C THR A 107 -3.23 -6.52 15.99
N VAL A 108 -1.90 -6.49 16.14
CA VAL A 108 -1.15 -7.20 17.20
C VAL A 108 -1.22 -6.49 18.55
N THR A 109 -1.57 -5.20 18.57
CA THR A 109 -1.70 -4.44 19.83
C THR A 109 -3.00 -4.75 20.60
N LEU A 110 -3.84 -5.68 20.10
CA LEU A 110 -5.00 -6.27 20.80
C LEU A 110 -4.62 -7.53 21.57
#